data_AF-A0A960E441-F1
#
_entry.id   AF-A0A960E441-F1
#
_cell.length_a   1.000
_cell.length_b   1.000
_cell.length_c   1.000
_cell.angle_alpha   90.00
_cell.angle_beta   90.00
_cell.angle_gamma   90.00
#
_symmetry.space_group_name_H-M   'P 1'
#
loop_
_entity.id
_entity.type
_entity.pdbx_description
1 polymer ?
#
loop_
_entity_poly.entity_id
_entity_poly.type
_entity_poly.pdbx_seq_one_letter_code
_entity_poly.pdbx_strand_id
1 'polypeptide(L)' 'MPDATDLPTRLPIDRAWMTHTLIQLLRTPSPSGRTDAAMQLIGDLLDEVGLPFELTRRGALVAELPGRS' A
#
# COMPACT_ATOMS: atom_id res chain seq x y z
N MET A 1 34.86 -7.96 6.78
CA MET A 1 34.01 -8.32 5.63
C MET A 1 32.59 -8.41 6.15
N PRO A 2 31.61 -7.68 5.59
CA PRO A 2 30.21 -7.94 5.92
C PRO A 2 29.88 -9.40 5.55
N ASP A 3 29.17 -10.07 6.45
CA ASP A 3 28.73 -11.47 6.29
C ASP A 3 27.77 -11.57 5.10
N ALA A 4 27.99 -12.54 4.21
CA ALA A 4 27.19 -12.71 2.99
C ALA A 4 25.73 -13.13 3.28
N THR A 5 25.42 -13.41 4.54
CA THR A 5 24.11 -13.84 5.03
C THR A 5 23.11 -12.68 5.19
N ASP A 6 23.56 -11.42 5.12
CA ASP A 6 22.73 -10.20 5.31
C ASP A 6 22.26 -9.54 3.99
N LEU A 7 22.38 -10.23 2.86
CA LEU A 7 21.82 -9.71 1.61
C LEU A 7 20.30 -9.84 1.65
N PRO A 8 19.53 -8.75 1.41
CA PRO A 8 18.08 -8.78 1.52
C PRO A 8 17.52 -9.84 0.56
N THR A 9 16.88 -10.85 1.15
CA THR A 9 16.19 -11.89 0.37
C THR A 9 15.07 -11.23 -0.41
N ARG A 10 15.12 -11.31 -1.74
CA ARG A 10 14.03 -10.79 -2.57
C ARG A 10 12.79 -11.63 -2.34
N LEU A 11 11.78 -11.02 -1.71
CA LEU A 11 10.48 -11.64 -1.58
C LEU A 11 9.84 -11.80 -2.97
N PRO A 12 9.14 -12.93 -3.22
CA PRO A 12 8.38 -13.08 -4.45
C PRO A 12 7.26 -12.03 -4.51
N ILE A 13 7.11 -11.37 -5.67
CA ILE A 13 6.06 -10.36 -5.88
C ILE A 13 4.77 -11.07 -6.29
N ASP A 14 3.69 -10.85 -5.55
CA ASP A 14 2.36 -11.28 -5.96
C ASP A 14 1.81 -10.37 -7.08
N ARG A 15 2.08 -10.76 -8.32
CA ARG A 15 1.62 -10.03 -9.50
C ARG A 15 0.11 -10.08 -9.69
N ALA A 16 -0.54 -11.17 -9.28
CA ALA A 16 -1.98 -11.33 -9.46
C ALA A 16 -2.73 -10.34 -8.57
N TRP A 17 -2.34 -10.26 -7.30
CA TRP A 17 -2.87 -9.27 -6.36
C TRP A 17 -2.60 -7.83 -6.86
N MET A 18 -1.36 -7.53 -7.26
CA MET A 18 -0.99 -6.18 -7.72
C MET A 18 -1.79 -5.74 -8.97
N THR A 19 -1.98 -6.62 -9.95
CA THR A 19 -2.79 -6.33 -11.13
C THR A 19 -4.26 -6.16 -10.77
N HIS A 20 -4.80 -6.99 -9.88
CA HIS A 20 -6.18 -6.86 -9.41
C HIS A 20 -6.39 -5.50 -8.74
N THR A 21 -5.52 -5.12 -7.79
CA THR A 21 -5.56 -3.84 -7.08
C THR A 21 -5.49 -2.65 -8.04
N LEU A 22 -4.59 -2.70 -9.03
CA LEU A 22 -4.49 -1.66 -10.06
C LEU A 22 -5.80 -1.51 -10.84
N ILE A 23 -6.43 -2.61 -11.25
CA ILE A 23 -7.70 -2.58 -11.98
C ILE A 23 -8.82 -1.97 -11.11
N GLN A 24 -8.88 -2.29 -9.82
CA GLN A 24 -9.85 -1.69 -8.89
C GLN A 24 -9.64 -0.18 -8.75
N LEU A 25 -8.39 0.26 -8.59
CA LEU A 25 -8.05 1.68 -8.53
C LEU A 25 -8.44 2.42 -9.82
N LEU A 26 -8.12 1.86 -10.99
CA LEU A 26 -8.48 2.46 -12.29
C LEU A 26 -9.99 2.54 -12.53
N ARG A 27 -10.77 1.64 -11.94
CA ARG A 27 -12.24 1.65 -12.00
C ARG A 27 -12.88 2.57 -10.98
N THR A 28 -12.15 2.97 -9.95
CA THR A 28 -12.66 3.84 -8.87
C THR A 28 -12.58 5.31 -9.32
N PRO A 29 -13.72 6.02 -9.44
CA PRO A 29 -13.69 7.43 -9.83
C PRO A 29 -12.95 8.29 -8.80
N SER A 30 -11.92 9.01 -9.23
CA SER A 30 -11.15 9.91 -8.36
C SER A 30 -10.75 11.21 -9.09
N PRO A 31 -11.72 12.02 -9.57
CA PRO A 31 -11.39 13.28 -10.23
C PRO A 31 -10.67 14.22 -9.26
N SER A 32 -9.94 15.20 -9.80
CA SER A 32 -9.17 16.17 -9.03
C SER A 32 -10.02 16.80 -7.91
N GLY A 33 -9.50 16.77 -6.69
CA GLY A 33 -10.18 17.31 -5.50
C GLY A 33 -11.28 16.42 -4.92
N ARG A 34 -11.50 15.20 -5.45
CA ARG A 34 -12.50 14.25 -4.94
C ARG A 34 -12.00 12.82 -5.04
N THR A 35 -11.12 12.46 -4.11
CA THR A 35 -10.41 11.17 -4.07
C THR A 35 -10.94 10.23 -2.99
N ASP A 36 -12.04 10.57 -2.33
CA ASP A 36 -12.54 9.84 -1.14
C ASP A 36 -12.77 8.35 -1.42
N ALA A 37 -13.33 8.00 -2.57
CA ALA A 37 -13.57 6.61 -2.95
C ALA A 37 -12.25 5.82 -3.14
N ALA A 38 -11.24 6.43 -3.75
CA ALA A 38 -9.93 5.80 -3.89
C ALA A 38 -9.21 5.69 -2.53
N MET A 39 -9.33 6.69 -1.67
CA MET A 39 -8.77 6.66 -0.32
C MET A 39 -9.43 5.57 0.54
N GLN A 40 -10.75 5.39 0.45
CA GLN A 40 -11.45 4.31 1.14
C GLN A 40 -10.95 2.94 0.66
N LEU A 41 -10.86 2.72 -0.66
CA LEU A 41 -10.33 1.47 -1.22
C LEU A 41 -8.90 1.18 -0.72
N ILE A 42 -8.02 2.18 -0.69
CA ILE A 42 -6.65 2.00 -0.20
C ILE A 42 -6.64 1.72 1.31
N GLY A 43 -7.47 2.40 2.09
CA GLY A 43 -7.62 2.15 3.52
C GLY A 43 -8.07 0.72 3.81
N ASP A 44 -9.10 0.24 3.13
CA ASP A 44 -9.61 -1.13 3.30
C ASP A 44 -8.52 -2.18 2.96
N LEU A 45 -7.72 -1.94 1.91
CA LEU A 45 -6.60 -2.81 1.54
C LEU A 45 -5.48 -2.81 2.60
N LEU A 46 -5.21 -1.66 3.23
CA LEU A 46 -4.21 -1.54 4.29
C LEU A 46 -4.66 -2.26 5.56
N ASP A 47 -5.94 -2.15 5.92
CA ASP A 47 -6.55 -2.92 7.01
C ASP A 47 -6.48 -4.43 6.74
N GLU A 48 -6.77 -4.88 5.50
CA GLU A 48 -6.70 -6.30 5.12
C GLU A 48 -5.29 -6.89 5.32
N VAL A 49 -4.25 -6.14 4.97
CA VAL A 49 -2.85 -6.58 5.15
C VAL A 49 -2.31 -6.29 6.56
N GLY A 50 -3.12 -5.70 7.44
CA GLY A 50 -2.76 -5.39 8.82
C GLY A 50 -1.73 -4.28 8.96
N LEU A 51 -1.69 -3.34 8.02
CA LEU A 51 -0.77 -2.20 8.07
C LEU A 51 -1.48 -0.98 8.67
N PRO A 52 -1.06 -0.49 9.85
CA PRO A 52 -1.67 0.68 10.45
C PRO A 52 -1.47 1.91 9.58
N PHE A 53 -2.51 2.73 9.47
CA PHE A 53 -2.48 3.97 8.72
C PHE A 53 -3.30 5.08 9.38
N GLU A 54 -3.05 6.31 8.98
CA GLU A 54 -3.82 7.48 9.36
C GLU A 54 -4.26 8.29 8.14
N LEU A 55 -5.40 8.96 8.25
CA LEU A 55 -5.84 9.98 7.31
C LEU A 55 -5.55 11.36 7.90
N THR A 56 -4.65 12.09 7.27
CA THR A 56 -4.31 13.46 7.69
C THR A 56 -5.48 14.42 7.44
N ARG A 57 -5.50 15.55 8.15
CA ARG A 57 -6.51 16.62 7.94
C ARG A 57 -6.53 17.22 6.53
N ARG A 58 -5.47 16.99 5.73
CA ARG A 58 -5.34 17.44 4.34
C ARG A 58 -5.68 16.34 3.31
N GLY A 59 -6.17 15.20 3.76
CA GLY A 59 -6.63 14.12 2.88
C GLY A 59 -5.53 13.20 2.36
N ALA A 60 -4.33 13.22 2.95
CA ALA A 60 -3.29 12.23 2.67
C ALA A 60 -3.45 11.02 3.58
N LEU A 61 -3.39 9.81 3.01
CA LEU A 61 -3.35 8.55 3.72
C LEU A 61 -1.88 8.15 3.92
N VAL A 62 -1.49 7.90 5.18
CA VAL A 62 -0.10 7.61 5.56
C VAL A 62 -0.06 6.28 6.30
N ALA A 63 0.71 5.32 5.80
CA ALA A 63 0.91 4.00 6.42
C ALA A 63 2.40 3.77 6.70
N GLU A 64 2.70 3.09 7.80
CA GLU A 64 4.08 2.80 8.22
C GLU A 64 4.32 1.29 8.28
N LEU A 65 5.30 0.82 7.49
CA LEU A 65 5.78 -0.56 7.56
C LEU A 65 7.11 -0.58 8.32
N PRO A 66 7.16 -1.12 9.55
CA PRO A 66 8.40 -1.20 10.30
C PRO A 66 9.40 -2.11 9.58
N GLY A 67 10.64 -1.63 9.47
CA GLY A 67 11.74 -2.44 8.96
C GLY A 67 11.99 -3.66 9.85
N ARG A 68 12.41 -4.77 9.25
CA ARG A 68 12.96 -5.92 9.97
C ARG A 68 14.46 -5.99 9.68
N SER A 69 15.27 -5.97 10.74
CA SER A 69 16.72 -6.21 10.70
C SER A 69 17.02 -7.69 10.83
#